data_AF-D1QPP4-F1
#
_entry.id   AF-D1QPP4-F1
#
_cell.length_a   1.000
_cell.length_b   1.000
_cell.length_c   1.000
_cell.angle_alpha   90.00
_cell.angle_beta   90.00
_cell.angle_gamma   90.00
#
_symmetry.space_group_name_H-M   'P 1'
#
loop_
_entity.id
_entity.type
_entity.pdbx_description
1 polymer ?
#
loop_
_entity_poly.entity_id
_entity_poly.type
_entity_poly.pdbx_seq_one_letter_code
_entity_poly.pdbx_strand_id
1 'polypeptide(L)'
;EFFITEITHTVGEDSYYSNTFRAIPAVVDTLPEPEVEMPIAEPQMARVTRNDDKFGHGRVQVQMNWQTEKMSTDWLRVMAPDGGSSDQVKSNRGFVFIPEVGDHVLVGFRHGDPNRPYVMGSLFNGTTGAGGSKGNKIKSITTRSGCSLLLNDAKGSVTLHDKGGVNMDFDGGGHYLLEAGSKTTTSVGKGEKSILTMDSEGVIDLSGEKKISIKVGDNILEINSEDNSISLTAKVIKITASQSITIGNGQKKADTLSGIAITQAGNVDIVGNPVNINNGKGGLVNIK
;
A
#
# COMPACT_ATOMS: atom_id res chain seq x y z
N GLU A 1 -14.82 -30.52 68.31
CA GLU A 1 -15.60 -30.88 67.11
C GLU A 1 -14.65 -30.96 65.92
N PHE A 2 -14.88 -31.89 64.99
CA PHE A 2 -14.02 -32.12 63.83
C PHE A 2 -14.89 -32.27 62.58
N PHE A 3 -14.43 -31.76 61.45
CA PHE A 3 -15.00 -32.04 60.14
C PHE A 3 -14.28 -33.24 59.53
N ILE A 4 -14.99 -34.35 59.32
CA ILE A 4 -14.45 -35.52 58.64
C ILE A 4 -14.30 -35.18 57.16
N THR A 5 -13.07 -35.29 56.64
CA THR A 5 -12.74 -34.99 55.23
C THR A 5 -12.66 -36.24 54.38
N GLU A 6 -12.41 -37.40 54.98
CA GLU A 6 -12.37 -38.69 54.31
C GLU A 6 -12.77 -39.79 55.30
N ILE A 7 -13.59 -40.75 54.87
CA ILE A 7 -13.92 -41.93 55.66
C ILE A 7 -13.89 -43.16 54.78
N THR A 8 -13.14 -44.18 55.20
CA THR A 8 -13.13 -45.49 54.57
C THR A 8 -13.80 -46.47 55.53
N HIS A 9 -14.82 -47.16 55.04
CA HIS A 9 -15.52 -48.22 55.75
C HIS A 9 -15.03 -49.56 55.23
N THR A 10 -14.66 -50.47 56.13
CA THR A 10 -14.31 -51.86 55.81
C THR A 10 -15.29 -52.79 56.49
N VAL A 11 -15.91 -53.68 55.70
CA VAL A 11 -16.81 -54.71 56.19
C VAL A 11 -16.23 -56.07 55.78
N GLY A 12 -15.93 -56.91 56.77
CA GLY A 12 -15.45 -58.28 56.56
C GLY A 12 -16.56 -59.34 56.70
N GLU A 13 -16.20 -60.61 56.52
CA GLU A 13 -17.07 -61.72 56.89
C GLU A 13 -17.35 -61.72 58.41
N ASP A 14 -18.47 -62.35 58.82
CA ASP A 14 -19.00 -62.34 60.20
C ASP A 14 -19.41 -60.97 60.77
N SER A 15 -19.81 -60.02 59.90
CA SER A 15 -20.32 -58.70 60.31
C SER A 15 -19.31 -57.82 61.05
N TYR A 16 -18.01 -58.06 60.87
CA TYR A 16 -16.97 -57.19 61.42
C TYR A 16 -16.90 -55.87 60.63
N TYR A 17 -17.23 -54.78 61.29
CA TYR A 17 -17.16 -53.43 60.74
C TYR A 17 -16.01 -52.65 61.40
N SER A 18 -15.17 -52.03 60.57
CA SER A 18 -14.19 -51.04 61.01
C SER A 18 -14.21 -49.84 60.07
N ASN A 19 -13.85 -48.67 60.58
CA ASN A 19 -13.65 -47.49 59.76
C ASN A 19 -12.37 -46.77 60.16
N THR A 20 -11.72 -46.18 59.15
CA THR A 20 -10.62 -45.24 59.33
C THR A 20 -11.03 -43.93 58.68
N PHE A 21 -10.81 -42.80 59.35
CA PHE A 21 -11.18 -41.49 58.84
C PHE A 21 -10.06 -40.47 59.02
N ARG A 22 -10.04 -39.46 58.14
CA ARG A 22 -9.25 -38.24 58.28
C ARG A 22 -10.18 -37.08 58.60
N ALA A 23 -9.77 -36.21 59.51
CA ALA A 23 -10.59 -35.08 59.92
C ALA A 23 -9.72 -33.86 60.26
N ILE A 24 -10.30 -32.67 60.11
CA ILE A 24 -9.70 -31.40 60.52
C ILE A 24 -10.47 -30.81 61.72
N PRO A 25 -9.82 -30.04 62.61
CA PRO A 25 -10.53 -29.37 63.71
C PRO A 25 -11.63 -28.44 63.16
N ALA A 26 -12.80 -28.42 63.80
CA ALA A 26 -13.93 -27.61 63.35
C ALA A 26 -13.73 -26.08 63.52
N VAL A 27 -12.62 -25.67 64.14
CA VAL A 27 -12.21 -24.27 64.28
C VAL A 27 -11.56 -23.75 62.99
N VAL A 28 -11.20 -24.62 62.05
CA VAL A 28 -10.61 -24.20 60.77
C VAL A 28 -11.74 -23.73 59.84
N ASP A 29 -11.64 -22.49 59.37
CA ASP A 29 -12.66 -21.86 58.51
C ASP A 29 -12.66 -22.35 57.06
N THR A 30 -11.61 -23.05 56.62
CA THR A 30 -11.44 -23.50 55.23
C THR A 30 -10.93 -24.93 55.14
N LEU A 31 -11.44 -25.68 54.16
CA LEU A 31 -10.90 -26.99 53.84
C LEU A 31 -9.50 -26.84 53.21
N PRO A 32 -8.57 -27.78 53.48
CA PRO A 32 -7.30 -27.81 52.78
C PRO A 32 -7.54 -27.97 51.27
N GLU A 33 -6.81 -27.21 50.46
CA GLU A 33 -6.91 -27.26 49.00
C GLU A 33 -6.47 -28.64 48.51
N PRO A 34 -7.27 -29.33 47.66
CA PRO A 34 -6.86 -30.61 47.11
C PRO A 34 -5.63 -30.43 46.21
N GLU A 35 -4.70 -31.39 46.27
CA GLU A 35 -3.57 -31.44 45.35
C GLU A 35 -4.08 -31.90 43.98
N VAL A 36 -4.30 -30.95 43.07
CA VAL A 36 -4.76 -31.20 41.71
C VAL A 36 -3.68 -30.74 40.74
N GLU A 37 -3.28 -31.63 39.84
CA GLU A 37 -2.42 -31.25 38.72
C GLU A 37 -3.17 -30.30 37.78
N MET A 38 -2.62 -29.10 37.57
CA MET A 38 -3.22 -28.14 36.65
C MET A 38 -3.07 -28.62 35.21
N PRO A 39 -4.11 -28.49 34.37
CA PRO A 39 -4.00 -28.85 32.96
C PRO A 39 -2.98 -27.94 32.25
N ILE A 40 -2.11 -28.54 31.45
CA ILE A 40 -1.15 -27.85 30.60
C ILE A 40 -1.61 -27.98 29.14
N ALA A 41 -1.70 -26.85 28.44
CA ALA A 41 -2.02 -26.79 27.03
C ALA A 41 -0.79 -26.48 26.18
N GLU A 42 -0.49 -27.37 25.25
CA GLU A 42 0.48 -27.14 24.17
C GLU A 42 -0.14 -26.34 23.03
N PRO A 43 0.66 -25.79 22.08
CA PRO A 43 0.11 -25.10 20.92
C PRO A 43 -0.85 -25.97 20.10
N GLN A 44 -2.01 -25.42 19.77
CA GLN A 44 -3.09 -26.13 19.07
C GLN A 44 -3.50 -25.40 17.80
N MET A 45 -3.88 -26.15 16.78
CA MET A 45 -4.50 -25.58 15.59
C MET A 45 -5.96 -25.20 15.89
N ALA A 46 -6.37 -24.05 15.39
CA ALA A 46 -7.74 -23.56 15.47
C ALA A 46 -8.14 -22.86 14.15
N ARG A 47 -9.43 -22.69 13.94
CA ARG A 47 -9.98 -21.96 12.79
C ARG A 47 -10.54 -20.62 13.23
N VAL A 48 -10.21 -19.55 12.53
CA VAL A 48 -10.74 -18.21 12.82
C VAL A 48 -12.23 -18.16 12.50
N THR A 49 -13.05 -17.76 13.47
CA THR A 49 -14.49 -17.60 13.31
C THR A 49 -14.88 -16.13 13.14
N ARG A 50 -14.15 -15.21 13.79
CA ARG A 50 -14.42 -13.77 13.73
C ARG A 50 -13.13 -12.96 13.82
N ASN A 51 -13.07 -11.85 13.09
CA ASN A 51 -11.99 -10.86 13.12
C ASN A 51 -12.50 -9.40 13.20
N ASP A 52 -13.81 -9.23 13.44
CA ASP A 52 -14.54 -7.97 13.53
C ASP A 52 -14.62 -7.44 14.98
N ASP A 53 -13.48 -7.34 15.66
CA ASP A 53 -13.42 -6.78 17.02
C ASP A 53 -13.89 -5.32 17.00
N LYS A 54 -14.99 -5.03 17.71
CA LYS A 54 -15.60 -3.69 17.76
C LYS A 54 -14.66 -2.60 18.26
N PHE A 55 -13.63 -2.96 19.02
CA PHE A 55 -12.64 -2.02 19.53
C PHE A 55 -11.39 -1.91 18.65
N GLY A 56 -11.27 -2.71 17.59
CA GLY A 56 -10.15 -2.63 16.64
C GLY A 56 -8.79 -3.03 17.23
N HIS A 57 -8.75 -3.87 18.27
CA HIS A 57 -7.51 -4.23 18.96
C HIS A 57 -6.68 -5.32 18.25
N GLY A 58 -6.98 -5.64 16.98
CA GLY A 58 -6.28 -6.69 16.24
C GLY A 58 -6.44 -8.08 16.84
N ARG A 59 -7.62 -8.38 17.41
CA ARG A 59 -7.95 -9.67 18.02
C ARG A 59 -8.84 -10.49 17.10
N VAL A 60 -8.85 -11.80 17.31
CA VAL A 60 -9.73 -12.74 16.61
C VAL A 60 -10.42 -13.68 17.58
N GLN A 61 -11.62 -14.16 17.24
CA GLN A 61 -12.19 -15.35 17.88
C GLN A 61 -11.86 -16.56 17.01
N VAL A 62 -11.56 -17.67 17.66
CA VAL A 62 -11.25 -18.92 16.97
C VAL A 62 -12.11 -20.05 17.52
N GLN A 63 -12.25 -21.11 16.74
CA GLN A 63 -12.80 -22.38 17.15
C GLN A 63 -11.68 -23.40 17.20
N MET A 64 -11.44 -23.95 18.39
CA MET A 64 -10.47 -25.05 18.57
C MET A 64 -11.03 -26.34 17.96
N ASN A 65 -10.16 -27.25 17.53
CA ASN A 65 -10.61 -28.49 16.86
C ASN A 65 -11.49 -29.40 17.72
N TRP A 66 -11.38 -29.34 19.04
CA TRP A 66 -12.19 -30.11 19.99
C TRP A 66 -13.52 -29.43 20.37
N GLN A 67 -13.74 -28.19 19.93
CA GLN A 67 -14.97 -27.45 20.17
C GLN A 67 -16.06 -27.82 19.15
N THR A 68 -17.32 -27.83 19.59
CA THR A 68 -18.47 -28.06 18.68
C THR A 68 -18.80 -26.81 17.85
N GLU A 69 -19.59 -26.94 16.78
CA GLU A 69 -19.80 -25.91 15.73
C GLU A 69 -20.30 -24.53 16.21
N LYS A 70 -20.83 -24.41 17.43
CA LYS A 70 -21.31 -23.13 17.99
C LYS A 70 -20.41 -22.56 19.09
N MET A 71 -19.31 -23.24 19.39
CA MET A 71 -18.36 -22.82 20.40
C MET A 71 -17.19 -22.08 19.75
N SER A 72 -16.77 -20.99 20.39
CA SER A 72 -15.55 -20.26 20.03
C SER A 72 -14.89 -19.76 21.31
N THR A 73 -13.63 -19.35 21.19
CA THR A 73 -12.94 -18.62 22.25
C THR A 73 -13.53 -17.21 22.41
N ASP A 74 -13.14 -16.54 23.50
CA ASP A 74 -13.18 -15.08 23.57
C ASP A 74 -12.13 -14.49 22.59
N TRP A 75 -12.06 -13.16 22.50
CA TRP A 75 -11.11 -12.42 21.67
C TRP A 75 -9.66 -12.68 22.06
N LEU A 76 -8.93 -13.36 21.18
CA LEU A 76 -7.53 -13.68 21.33
C LEU A 76 -6.66 -12.60 20.68
N ARG A 77 -5.59 -12.21 21.37
CA ARG A 77 -4.54 -11.38 20.77
C ARG A 77 -3.80 -12.15 19.68
N VAL A 78 -3.44 -11.46 18.61
CA VAL A 78 -2.61 -11.98 17.54
C VAL A 78 -1.16 -11.54 17.75
N MET A 79 -0.22 -12.47 17.67
CA MET A 79 1.20 -12.17 17.63
C MET A 79 1.53 -11.48 16.31
N ALA A 80 2.08 -10.27 16.39
CA ALA A 80 2.60 -9.54 15.24
C ALA A 80 4.14 -9.59 15.25
N PRO A 81 4.81 -9.64 14.09
CA PRO A 81 6.27 -9.55 14.01
C PRO A 81 6.85 -8.30 14.69
N ASP A 82 6.14 -7.18 14.57
CA ASP A 82 6.39 -5.94 15.29
C ASP A 82 5.04 -5.27 15.56
N GLY A 83 4.84 -4.80 16.79
CA GLY A 83 3.62 -4.14 17.22
C GLY A 83 3.91 -3.26 18.43
N GLY A 84 3.29 -2.10 18.50
CA GLY A 84 3.47 -1.16 19.62
C GLY A 84 3.02 0.25 19.31
N SER A 85 3.45 1.19 20.13
CA SER A 85 3.14 2.62 20.01
C SER A 85 4.41 3.47 20.09
N SER A 86 4.31 4.73 19.69
CA SER A 86 5.31 5.77 19.88
C SER A 86 4.63 7.12 20.08
N ASP A 87 5.41 8.16 20.42
CA ASP A 87 4.89 9.53 20.56
C ASP A 87 4.19 10.03 19.28
N GLN A 88 4.63 9.54 18.12
CA GLN A 88 4.06 9.89 16.81
C GLN A 88 2.96 8.94 16.35
N VAL A 89 2.91 7.70 16.86
CA VAL A 89 1.96 6.65 16.43
C VAL A 89 1.29 6.01 17.64
N LYS A 90 0.03 6.36 17.89
CA LYS A 90 -0.67 5.97 19.12
C LYS A 90 -1.36 4.59 19.07
N SER A 91 -1.79 4.12 17.90
CA SER A 91 -2.68 2.95 17.78
C SER A 91 -1.98 1.67 17.31
N ASN A 92 -1.06 1.74 16.35
CA ASN A 92 -0.19 0.62 15.99
C ASN A 92 1.00 1.06 15.11
N ARG A 93 2.22 0.85 15.59
CA ARG A 93 3.48 0.91 14.84
C ARG A 93 3.95 -0.52 14.59
N GLY A 94 4.17 -0.89 13.32
CA GLY A 94 4.65 -2.21 12.93
C GLY A 94 3.72 -2.90 11.93
N PHE A 95 3.59 -4.22 12.05
CA PHE A 95 2.81 -5.06 11.13
C PHE A 95 1.37 -5.21 11.61
N VAL A 96 0.41 -5.00 10.71
CA VAL A 96 -1.03 -5.18 10.97
C VAL A 96 -1.61 -6.15 9.93
N PHE A 97 -1.45 -7.45 10.20
CA PHE A 97 -2.00 -8.52 9.36
C PHE A 97 -2.81 -9.45 10.26
N ILE A 98 -4.11 -9.17 10.35
CA ILE A 98 -5.03 -9.97 11.17
C ILE A 98 -5.56 -11.13 10.33
N PRO A 99 -5.51 -12.38 10.83
CA PRO A 99 -6.10 -13.53 10.16
C PRO A 99 -7.57 -13.30 9.76
N GLU A 100 -7.95 -13.83 8.61
CA GLU A 100 -9.30 -13.71 8.06
C GLU A 100 -10.20 -14.85 8.56
N VAL A 101 -11.51 -14.65 8.52
CA VAL A 101 -12.48 -15.69 8.88
C VAL A 101 -12.29 -16.91 7.96
N GLY A 102 -12.15 -18.09 8.57
CA GLY A 102 -11.86 -19.35 7.89
C GLY A 102 -10.38 -19.74 7.85
N ASP A 103 -9.45 -18.83 8.18
CA ASP A 103 -8.03 -19.15 8.25
C ASP A 103 -7.73 -20.16 9.36
N HIS A 104 -6.76 -21.05 9.11
CA HIS A 104 -6.19 -21.92 10.14
C HIS A 104 -5.02 -21.20 10.80
N VAL A 105 -5.07 -21.12 12.13
CA VAL A 105 -4.08 -20.47 12.97
C VAL A 105 -3.54 -21.43 14.02
N LEU A 106 -2.32 -21.17 14.46
CA LEU A 106 -1.75 -21.83 15.63
C LEU A 106 -2.03 -20.96 16.86
N VAL A 107 -2.63 -21.55 17.89
CA VAL A 107 -2.92 -20.91 19.17
C VAL A 107 -1.94 -21.42 20.21
N GLY A 108 -1.16 -20.52 20.79
CA GLY A 108 -0.27 -20.79 21.91
C GLY A 108 -0.93 -20.42 23.24
N PHE A 109 -0.40 -20.97 24.33
CA PHE A 109 -0.91 -20.75 25.69
C PHE A 109 0.21 -20.22 26.57
N ARG A 110 0.00 -19.07 27.23
CA ARG A 110 1.04 -18.44 28.04
C ARG A 110 1.37 -19.32 29.24
N HIS A 111 2.63 -19.74 29.36
CA HIS A 111 3.08 -20.69 30.39
C HIS A 111 2.30 -22.02 30.38
N GLY A 112 1.72 -22.40 29.24
CA GLY A 112 0.87 -23.59 29.14
C GLY A 112 -0.50 -23.47 29.81
N ASP A 113 -0.91 -22.29 30.30
CA ASP A 113 -2.21 -22.07 30.93
C ASP A 113 -3.34 -22.06 29.87
N PRO A 114 -4.27 -23.03 29.87
CA PRO A 114 -5.38 -23.09 28.91
C PRO A 114 -6.27 -21.84 28.91
N ASN A 115 -6.27 -21.06 30.00
CA ASN A 115 -7.05 -19.83 30.14
C ASN A 115 -6.34 -18.59 29.56
N ARG A 116 -5.10 -18.73 29.09
CA ARG A 116 -4.31 -17.62 28.50
C ARG A 116 -3.90 -17.88 27.05
N PRO A 117 -4.85 -18.17 26.14
CA PRO A 117 -4.56 -18.38 24.73
C PRO A 117 -4.19 -17.08 24.00
N TYR A 118 -3.38 -17.21 22.96
CA TYR A 118 -3.05 -16.17 21.99
C TYR A 118 -2.74 -16.80 20.64
N VAL A 119 -3.04 -16.10 19.55
CA VAL A 119 -2.73 -16.57 18.19
C VAL A 119 -1.26 -16.30 17.90
N MET A 120 -0.51 -17.33 17.51
CA MET A 120 0.91 -17.24 17.14
C MET A 120 1.10 -16.82 15.69
N GLY A 121 0.18 -17.22 14.80
CA GLY A 121 0.24 -16.94 13.38
C GLY A 121 -0.64 -17.89 12.57
N SER A 122 -0.74 -17.64 11.27
CA SER A 122 -1.50 -18.47 10.33
C SER A 122 -0.63 -19.60 9.76
N LEU A 123 -1.27 -20.71 9.43
CA LEU A 123 -0.66 -21.85 8.76
C LEU A 123 -1.21 -21.97 7.33
N PHE A 124 -0.33 -22.30 6.38
CA PHE A 124 -0.78 -22.70 5.05
C PHE A 124 -1.57 -24.00 5.13
N ASN A 125 -2.72 -24.07 4.46
CA ASN A 125 -3.64 -25.21 4.54
C ASN A 125 -3.56 -26.15 3.32
N GLY A 126 -2.42 -26.13 2.60
CA GLY A 126 -2.17 -26.93 1.41
C GLY A 126 -2.77 -26.38 0.12
N THR A 127 -3.79 -25.52 0.19
CA THR A 127 -4.38 -24.84 -0.98
C THR A 127 -4.03 -23.35 -1.06
N THR A 128 -3.70 -22.72 0.07
CA THR A 128 -3.37 -21.27 0.16
C THR A 128 -1.89 -20.94 -0.06
N GLY A 129 -1.02 -21.95 -0.17
CA GLY A 129 0.42 -21.72 -0.36
C GLY A 129 0.75 -21.31 -1.79
N ALA A 130 1.30 -20.11 -1.99
CA ALA A 130 1.77 -19.62 -3.29
C ALA A 130 3.33 -19.58 -3.41
N GLY A 131 4.04 -20.10 -2.41
CA GLY A 131 5.52 -20.13 -2.34
C GLY A 131 6.08 -21.54 -2.10
N GLY A 132 7.40 -21.67 -1.99
CA GLY A 132 8.04 -22.96 -1.69
C GLY A 132 8.18 -23.94 -2.87
N SER A 133 8.05 -23.46 -4.12
CA SER A 133 8.33 -24.26 -5.32
C SER A 133 9.83 -24.57 -5.47
N LYS A 134 10.24 -25.34 -6.50
CA LYS A 134 11.65 -25.68 -6.74
C LYS A 134 12.52 -24.41 -6.83
N GLY A 135 13.41 -24.24 -5.84
CA GLY A 135 14.30 -23.08 -5.71
C GLY A 135 13.67 -21.86 -5.01
N ASN A 136 12.43 -21.96 -4.52
CA ASN A 136 11.73 -20.95 -3.72
C ASN A 136 11.84 -19.52 -4.24
N LYS A 137 11.56 -19.36 -5.54
CA LYS A 137 11.89 -18.17 -6.35
C LYS A 137 10.92 -17.01 -6.18
N ILE A 138 9.68 -17.29 -5.76
CA ILE A 138 8.63 -16.29 -5.63
C ILE A 138 8.37 -16.03 -4.15
N LYS A 139 8.38 -14.77 -3.77
CA LYS A 139 8.01 -14.29 -2.43
C LYS A 139 6.98 -13.18 -2.60
N SER A 140 6.00 -13.10 -1.71
CA SER A 140 5.01 -12.02 -1.81
C SER A 140 4.43 -11.64 -0.46
N ILE A 141 3.90 -10.41 -0.42
CA ILE A 141 2.92 -9.96 0.56
C ILE A 141 1.63 -9.75 -0.23
N THR A 142 0.58 -10.49 0.10
CA THR A 142 -0.70 -10.44 -0.62
C THR A 142 -1.84 -10.27 0.38
N THR A 143 -2.73 -9.32 0.14
CA THR A 143 -3.90 -9.05 0.99
C THR A 143 -5.15 -9.75 0.45
N ARG A 144 -6.20 -9.87 1.28
CA ARG A 144 -7.49 -10.49 0.91
C ARG A 144 -8.12 -9.89 -0.35
N SER A 145 -7.94 -8.60 -0.60
CA SER A 145 -8.50 -7.94 -1.80
C SER A 145 -7.73 -8.26 -3.08
N GLY A 146 -6.58 -8.92 -2.99
CA GLY A 146 -5.69 -9.16 -4.11
C GLY A 146 -4.75 -8.00 -4.40
N CYS A 147 -4.44 -7.13 -3.44
CA CYS A 147 -3.30 -6.23 -3.59
C CYS A 147 -2.03 -6.99 -3.22
N SER A 148 -0.92 -6.80 -3.94
CA SER A 148 0.31 -7.50 -3.58
C SER A 148 1.60 -6.77 -3.94
N LEU A 149 2.64 -7.10 -3.17
CA LEU A 149 4.04 -6.89 -3.51
C LEU A 149 4.66 -8.26 -3.78
N LEU A 150 5.14 -8.50 -4.99
CA LEU A 150 5.73 -9.77 -5.44
C LEU A 150 7.20 -9.58 -5.81
N LEU A 151 8.06 -10.46 -5.29
CA LEU A 151 9.48 -10.55 -5.62
C LEU A 151 9.74 -11.87 -6.34
N ASN A 152 10.46 -11.79 -7.47
CA ASN A 152 10.83 -12.94 -8.26
C ASN A 152 12.36 -13.04 -8.37
N ASP A 153 12.96 -13.88 -7.52
CA ASP A 153 14.41 -14.08 -7.43
C ASP A 153 15.00 -14.71 -8.71
N ALA A 154 14.18 -15.38 -9.53
CA ALA A 154 14.65 -15.95 -10.80
C ALA A 154 14.85 -14.90 -11.89
N LYS A 155 14.08 -13.81 -11.84
CA LYS A 155 14.19 -12.67 -12.75
C LYS A 155 14.96 -11.50 -12.13
N GLY A 156 15.10 -11.46 -10.80
CA GLY A 156 15.54 -10.27 -10.07
C GLY A 156 14.52 -9.14 -10.12
N SER A 157 13.23 -9.46 -10.28
CA SER A 157 12.16 -8.48 -10.54
C SER A 157 11.26 -8.26 -9.32
N VAL A 158 10.61 -7.09 -9.27
CA VAL A 158 9.64 -6.71 -8.24
C VAL A 158 8.39 -6.14 -8.90
N THR A 159 7.22 -6.57 -8.45
CA THR A 159 5.92 -6.10 -8.93
C THR A 159 5.07 -5.64 -7.76
N LEU A 160 4.51 -4.43 -7.84
CA LEU A 160 3.46 -3.93 -6.96
C LEU A 160 2.17 -3.84 -7.76
N HIS A 161 1.10 -4.48 -7.29
CA HIS A 161 -0.21 -4.38 -7.93
C HIS A 161 -1.35 -4.17 -6.95
N ASP A 162 -2.40 -3.52 -7.44
CA ASP A 162 -3.69 -3.44 -6.76
C ASP A 162 -4.76 -4.34 -7.41
N LYS A 163 -5.93 -4.43 -6.78
CA LYS A 163 -7.07 -5.17 -7.34
C LYS A 163 -7.59 -4.56 -8.65
N GLY A 164 -7.40 -3.26 -8.84
CA GLY A 164 -7.94 -2.47 -9.96
C GLY A 164 -7.14 -2.59 -11.25
N GLY A 165 -6.01 -3.30 -11.24
CA GLY A 165 -5.16 -3.50 -12.41
C GLY A 165 -4.08 -2.43 -12.58
N VAL A 166 -3.84 -1.60 -11.56
CA VAL A 166 -2.66 -0.73 -11.52
C VAL A 166 -1.45 -1.57 -11.14
N ASN A 167 -0.38 -1.50 -11.95
CA ASN A 167 0.86 -2.25 -11.73
C ASN A 167 2.07 -1.32 -11.78
N MET A 168 3.03 -1.54 -10.90
CA MET A 168 4.38 -0.98 -10.96
C MET A 168 5.37 -2.14 -10.98
N ASP A 169 6.03 -2.32 -12.12
CA ASP A 169 6.95 -3.42 -12.38
C ASP A 169 8.38 -2.90 -12.49
N PHE A 170 9.31 -3.55 -11.78
CA PHE A 170 10.75 -3.40 -11.93
C PHE A 170 11.29 -4.72 -12.44
N ASP A 171 11.84 -4.75 -13.65
CA ASP A 171 12.10 -6.00 -14.37
C ASP A 171 13.42 -6.70 -14.00
N GLY A 172 14.28 -6.05 -13.22
CA GLY A 172 15.63 -6.52 -12.87
C GLY A 172 16.69 -6.26 -13.96
N GLY A 173 16.29 -5.81 -15.14
CA GLY A 173 17.14 -5.43 -16.28
C GLY A 173 17.42 -3.93 -16.39
N GLY A 174 16.94 -3.13 -15.43
CA GLY A 174 17.11 -1.68 -15.41
C GLY A 174 15.93 -0.91 -16.01
N HIS A 175 14.81 -1.57 -16.29
CA HIS A 175 13.58 -0.94 -16.76
C HIS A 175 12.48 -1.07 -15.69
N TYR A 176 11.68 -0.01 -15.58
CA TYR A 176 10.45 -0.03 -14.79
C TYR A 176 9.26 0.37 -15.66
N LEU A 177 8.09 -0.18 -15.35
CA LEU A 177 6.82 0.12 -15.99
C LEU A 177 5.82 0.52 -14.91
N LEU A 178 5.11 1.63 -15.12
CA LEU A 178 3.93 2.00 -14.34
C LEU A 178 2.73 2.01 -15.29
N GLU A 179 1.77 1.14 -15.01
CA GLU A 179 0.58 0.95 -15.84
C GLU A 179 -0.68 1.18 -15.00
N ALA A 180 -1.56 2.06 -15.49
CA ALA A 180 -2.86 2.33 -14.90
C ALA A 180 -3.95 2.25 -15.98
N GLY A 181 -5.08 1.61 -15.66
CA GLY A 181 -6.12 1.35 -16.66
C GLY A 181 -6.98 2.56 -17.08
N SER A 182 -6.94 3.67 -16.34
CA SER A 182 -7.83 4.82 -16.57
C SER A 182 -7.12 6.18 -16.56
N LYS A 183 -6.37 6.48 -15.51
CA LYS A 183 -5.71 7.78 -15.35
C LYS A 183 -4.48 7.70 -14.45
N THR A 184 -3.43 8.42 -14.82
CA THR A 184 -2.26 8.70 -13.98
C THR A 184 -2.20 10.20 -13.68
N THR A 185 -1.96 10.56 -12.42
CA THR A 185 -1.80 11.95 -11.98
C THR A 185 -0.57 12.07 -11.07
N THR A 186 0.35 12.95 -11.41
CA THR A 186 1.45 13.37 -10.53
C THR A 186 1.26 14.83 -10.19
N SER A 187 1.01 15.16 -8.92
CA SER A 187 0.75 16.53 -8.49
C SER A 187 1.59 16.97 -7.28
N VAL A 188 1.91 18.27 -7.24
CA VAL A 188 2.64 18.90 -6.13
C VAL A 188 1.91 20.15 -5.66
N GLY A 189 1.85 20.33 -4.33
CA GLY A 189 1.21 21.47 -3.69
C GLY A 189 -0.27 21.25 -3.41
N LYS A 190 -0.77 21.84 -2.30
CA LYS A 190 -2.20 21.81 -1.98
C LYS A 190 -3.00 22.45 -3.11
N GLY A 191 -3.99 21.72 -3.62
CA GLY A 191 -4.79 22.15 -4.76
C GLY A 191 -4.11 21.95 -6.12
N GLU A 192 -3.13 21.04 -6.22
CA GLU A 192 -2.57 20.57 -7.49
C GLU A 192 -1.90 21.69 -8.32
N LYS A 193 -0.99 22.46 -7.71
CA LYS A 193 -0.37 23.64 -8.35
C LYS A 193 0.59 23.32 -9.49
N SER A 194 1.11 22.09 -9.53
CA SER A 194 1.93 21.55 -10.62
C SER A 194 1.46 20.13 -10.88
N ILE A 195 1.03 19.84 -12.12
CA ILE A 195 0.35 18.58 -12.45
C ILE A 195 0.87 18.04 -13.78
N LEU A 196 1.12 16.73 -13.82
CA LEU A 196 1.17 15.94 -15.04
C LEU A 196 0.04 14.91 -14.98
N THR A 197 -0.86 14.92 -15.96
CA THR A 197 -1.92 13.90 -16.12
C THR A 197 -1.86 13.22 -17.47
N MET A 198 -2.14 11.91 -17.46
CA MET A 198 -2.31 11.08 -18.65
C MET A 198 -3.55 10.21 -18.46
N ASP A 199 -4.39 10.08 -19.49
CA ASP A 199 -5.61 9.26 -19.42
C ASP A 199 -5.72 8.22 -20.55
N SER A 200 -6.74 7.36 -20.44
CA SER A 200 -7.01 6.27 -21.40
C SER A 200 -7.43 6.75 -22.79
N GLU A 201 -7.80 8.02 -22.95
CA GLU A 201 -8.15 8.62 -24.24
C GLU A 201 -6.91 9.18 -24.97
N GLY A 202 -5.72 9.05 -24.36
CA GLY A 202 -4.46 9.52 -24.91
C GLY A 202 -4.21 11.01 -24.68
N VAL A 203 -4.98 11.66 -23.78
CA VAL A 203 -4.73 13.05 -23.39
C VAL A 203 -3.55 13.10 -22.44
N ILE A 204 -2.58 13.99 -22.74
CA ILE A 204 -1.43 14.27 -21.90
C ILE A 204 -1.42 15.76 -21.59
N ASP A 205 -1.69 16.10 -20.34
CA ASP A 205 -1.73 17.48 -19.88
C ASP A 205 -0.60 17.76 -18.88
N LEU A 206 0.14 18.83 -19.15
CA LEU A 206 1.14 19.38 -18.24
C LEU A 206 0.71 20.79 -17.86
N SER A 207 0.41 21.01 -16.58
CA SER A 207 -0.05 22.30 -16.06
C SER A 207 0.78 22.77 -14.86
N GLY A 208 0.97 24.08 -14.79
CA GLY A 208 1.67 24.74 -13.68
C GLY A 208 1.09 26.12 -13.45
N GLU A 209 0.85 26.47 -12.19
CA GLU A 209 0.19 27.73 -11.81
C GLU A 209 1.00 28.98 -12.20
N LYS A 210 2.33 28.89 -12.18
CA LYS A 210 3.22 30.03 -12.48
C LYS A 210 4.02 29.86 -13.76
N LYS A 211 4.59 28.67 -13.95
CA LYS A 211 5.63 28.46 -14.97
C LYS A 211 5.84 27.00 -15.32
N ILE A 212 6.06 26.73 -16.60
CA ILE A 212 6.57 25.46 -17.12
C ILE A 212 7.86 25.75 -17.90
N SER A 213 8.93 25.01 -17.65
CA SER A 213 10.21 25.20 -18.35
C SER A 213 10.86 23.88 -18.73
N ILE A 214 11.31 23.79 -19.98
CA ILE A 214 12.05 22.66 -20.55
C ILE A 214 13.44 23.18 -20.95
N LYS A 215 14.51 22.61 -20.37
CA LYS A 215 15.87 23.13 -20.48
C LYS A 215 16.90 22.07 -20.86
N VAL A 216 17.81 22.41 -21.77
CA VAL A 216 19.02 21.62 -22.09
C VAL A 216 20.20 22.58 -22.25
N GLY A 217 21.05 22.66 -21.23
CA GLY A 217 22.09 23.69 -21.15
C GLY A 217 21.45 25.09 -21.20
N ASP A 218 21.94 25.94 -22.11
CA ASP A 218 21.43 27.30 -22.32
C ASP A 218 20.16 27.38 -23.19
N ASN A 219 19.68 26.24 -23.74
CA ASN A 219 18.48 26.22 -24.55
C ASN A 219 17.24 26.05 -23.66
N ILE A 220 16.27 26.96 -23.80
CA ILE A 220 15.10 27.05 -22.91
C ILE A 220 13.82 27.23 -23.73
N LEU A 221 12.82 26.39 -23.45
CA LEU A 221 11.42 26.65 -23.73
C LEU A 221 10.71 26.98 -22.41
N GLU A 222 10.02 28.10 -22.35
CA GLU A 222 9.32 28.55 -21.14
C GLU A 222 7.89 29.02 -21.45
N ILE A 223 6.93 28.62 -20.62
CA ILE A 223 5.57 29.14 -20.56
C ILE A 223 5.43 29.82 -19.20
N ASN A 224 5.12 31.11 -19.18
CA ASN A 224 5.13 31.92 -17.97
C ASN A 224 3.81 32.70 -17.81
N SER A 225 3.16 32.55 -16.65
CA SER A 225 1.88 33.21 -16.36
C SER A 225 2.06 34.65 -15.89
N GLU A 226 3.23 35.03 -15.38
CA GLU A 226 3.48 36.38 -14.84
C GLU A 226 3.50 37.43 -15.95
N ASP A 227 4.05 37.07 -17.12
CA ASP A 227 4.07 37.91 -18.32
C ASP A 227 3.14 37.40 -19.44
N ASN A 228 2.38 36.32 -19.17
CA ASN A 228 1.52 35.63 -20.14
C ASN A 228 2.23 35.30 -21.46
N SER A 229 3.46 34.82 -21.38
CA SER A 229 4.31 34.58 -22.55
C SER A 229 4.67 33.10 -22.74
N ILE A 230 5.02 32.78 -23.99
CA ILE A 230 5.75 31.57 -24.36
C ILE A 230 7.04 32.04 -25.03
N SER A 231 8.19 31.63 -24.50
CA SER A 231 9.51 32.04 -25.00
C SER A 231 10.38 30.85 -25.39
N LEU A 232 11.17 31.04 -26.45
CA LEU A 232 12.17 30.10 -26.95
C LEU A 232 13.53 30.82 -27.00
N THR A 233 14.48 30.36 -26.19
CA THR A 233 15.85 30.90 -26.17
C THR A 233 16.81 29.80 -26.61
N ALA A 234 17.53 30.06 -27.71
CA ALA A 234 18.57 29.18 -28.23
C ALA A 234 19.48 29.97 -29.19
N LYS A 235 20.69 29.47 -29.46
CA LYS A 235 21.59 30.07 -30.48
C LYS A 235 20.99 30.03 -31.88
N VAL A 236 20.26 28.96 -32.21
CA VAL A 236 19.57 28.76 -33.49
C VAL A 236 18.25 28.06 -33.22
N ILE A 237 17.14 28.63 -33.70
CA ILE A 237 15.82 27.99 -33.70
C ILE A 237 15.49 27.61 -35.15
N LYS A 238 15.34 26.30 -35.42
CA LYS A 238 14.94 25.79 -36.74
C LYS A 238 13.48 25.37 -36.70
N ILE A 239 12.65 26.01 -37.52
CA ILE A 239 11.23 25.64 -37.69
C ILE A 239 11.05 25.22 -39.13
N THR A 240 10.52 24.02 -39.35
CA THR A 240 10.27 23.46 -40.68
C THR A 240 8.89 22.82 -40.65
N ALA A 241 8.04 23.17 -41.61
CA ALA A 241 6.73 22.57 -41.79
C ALA A 241 6.63 21.97 -43.20
N SER A 242 5.96 20.81 -43.33
CA SER A 242 5.74 20.16 -44.62
C SER A 242 4.71 20.87 -45.49
N GLN A 243 3.82 21.65 -44.89
CA GLN A 243 2.75 22.38 -45.59
C GLN A 243 2.92 23.88 -45.42
N SER A 244 2.81 24.40 -44.19
CA SER A 244 2.93 25.84 -43.93
C SER A 244 3.32 26.13 -42.48
N ILE A 245 3.98 27.26 -42.26
CA ILE A 245 4.15 27.87 -40.94
C ILE A 245 3.24 29.09 -40.90
N THR A 246 2.28 29.10 -39.97
CA THR A 246 1.36 30.22 -39.77
C THR A 246 1.70 30.93 -38.47
N ILE A 247 2.05 32.21 -38.56
CA ILE A 247 2.29 33.07 -37.40
C ILE A 247 1.21 34.16 -37.43
N GLY A 248 0.19 34.01 -36.60
CA GLY A 248 -0.89 34.98 -36.45
C GLY A 248 -0.72 35.78 -35.16
N ASN A 249 -1.04 37.07 -35.20
CA ASN A 249 -1.19 37.90 -34.01
C ASN A 249 -2.57 38.55 -34.05
N GLY A 250 -3.36 38.40 -32.99
CA GLY A 250 -4.66 39.05 -32.85
C GLY A 250 -4.59 40.59 -32.81
N GLN A 251 -3.43 41.18 -32.48
CA GLN A 251 -3.14 42.61 -32.52
C GLN A 251 -1.64 42.90 -32.76
N LYS A 252 -1.30 43.31 -33.99
CA LYS A 252 -0.11 44.08 -34.46
C LYS A 252 1.31 43.78 -33.91
N LYS A 253 2.22 43.68 -34.90
CA LYS A 253 3.69 43.90 -34.86
C LYS A 253 4.53 42.70 -34.42
N ALA A 254 5.38 42.25 -35.35
CA ALA A 254 6.55 41.43 -35.05
C ALA A 254 7.75 42.37 -34.98
N ASP A 255 8.31 42.57 -33.79
CA ASP A 255 9.52 43.37 -33.59
C ASP A 255 10.76 42.48 -33.72
N THR A 256 11.46 42.59 -34.84
CA THR A 256 12.74 41.89 -35.05
C THR A 256 13.90 42.82 -34.77
N LEU A 257 14.79 42.44 -33.85
CA LEU A 257 16.02 43.17 -33.50
C LEU A 257 17.07 43.16 -34.62
N SER A 258 16.92 42.31 -35.64
CA SER A 258 17.82 42.18 -36.79
C SER A 258 17.00 41.64 -37.97
N GLY A 259 16.98 42.35 -39.10
CA GLY A 259 15.97 42.20 -40.18
C GLY A 259 15.62 40.77 -40.63
N ILE A 260 14.40 40.60 -41.13
CA ILE A 260 13.89 39.33 -41.65
C ILE A 260 14.41 39.12 -43.08
N ALA A 261 15.17 38.04 -43.31
CA ALA A 261 15.50 37.57 -44.66
C ALA A 261 14.49 36.49 -45.09
N ILE A 262 13.67 36.78 -46.09
CA ILE A 262 12.75 35.81 -46.72
C ILE A 262 13.43 35.28 -47.98
N THR A 263 13.83 34.00 -47.98
CA THR A 263 14.37 33.32 -49.16
C THR A 263 13.42 32.18 -49.51
N GLN A 264 12.77 32.26 -50.67
CA GLN A 264 11.85 31.22 -51.11
C GLN A 264 11.93 31.01 -52.63
N ALA A 265 11.54 29.81 -53.07
CA ALA A 265 11.51 29.45 -54.48
C ALA A 265 10.29 30.00 -55.25
N GLY A 266 9.21 30.36 -54.55
CA GLY A 266 7.95 30.85 -55.15
C GLY A 266 7.69 32.36 -54.99
N ASN A 267 6.43 32.78 -55.08
CA ASN A 267 5.97 34.18 -54.92
C ASN A 267 5.77 34.58 -53.45
N VAL A 268 6.32 35.72 -53.02
CA VAL A 268 6.10 36.28 -51.67
C VAL A 268 4.92 37.23 -51.76
N ASP A 269 3.77 36.84 -51.18
CA ASP A 269 2.60 37.71 -51.12
C ASP A 269 2.53 38.45 -49.78
N ILE A 270 2.45 39.78 -49.83
CA ILE A 270 2.27 40.66 -48.66
C ILE A 270 0.91 41.35 -48.80
N VAL A 271 -0.09 40.88 -48.05
CA VAL A 271 -1.48 41.39 -48.15
C VAL A 271 -1.87 42.07 -46.84
N GLY A 272 -2.26 43.35 -46.89
CA GLY A 272 -2.72 44.11 -45.73
C GLY A 272 -3.04 45.56 -46.06
N ASN A 273 -3.77 46.24 -45.16
CA ASN A 273 -4.01 47.69 -45.25
C ASN A 273 -2.73 48.47 -44.90
N PRO A 274 -2.52 49.65 -45.50
CA PRO A 274 -1.27 50.13 -46.11
C PRO A 274 0.05 49.45 -45.66
N VAL A 275 0.75 48.82 -46.61
CA VAL A 275 2.09 48.25 -46.41
C VAL A 275 3.14 49.37 -46.52
N ASN A 276 3.86 49.63 -45.43
CA ASN A 276 4.94 50.61 -45.43
C ASN A 276 6.29 49.92 -45.59
N ILE A 277 7.06 50.31 -46.61
CA ILE A 277 8.42 49.83 -46.87
C ILE A 277 9.39 51.00 -46.63
N ASN A 278 10.46 50.79 -45.85
CA ASN A 278 11.44 51.82 -45.48
C ASN A 278 10.86 53.05 -44.75
N ASN A 279 9.86 52.85 -43.89
CA ASN A 279 9.22 53.94 -43.14
C ASN A 279 10.15 54.50 -42.04
N GLY A 280 10.58 55.76 -42.17
CA GLY A 280 11.34 56.50 -41.16
C GLY A 280 12.79 56.85 -41.56
N LYS A 281 13.51 55.94 -42.23
CA LYS A 281 14.79 56.23 -42.90
C LYS A 281 14.77 55.56 -44.27
N GLY A 282 14.91 56.34 -45.34
CA GLY A 282 14.94 55.83 -46.70
C GLY A 282 16.01 54.75 -46.87
N GLY A 283 15.72 53.75 -47.70
CA GLY A 283 16.60 52.64 -48.02
C GLY A 283 16.39 52.19 -49.46
N LEU A 284 17.31 51.39 -49.98
CA LEU A 284 17.22 50.83 -51.32
C LEU A 284 16.13 49.75 -51.36
N VAL A 285 15.15 49.91 -52.25
CA VAL A 285 14.22 48.83 -52.61
C VAL A 285 14.59 48.38 -54.03
N ASN A 286 15.16 47.19 -54.15
CA ASN A 286 15.46 46.60 -55.45
C ASN A 286 14.28 45.74 -55.90
N ILE A 287 13.50 46.26 -56.85
CA ILE A 287 12.47 45.49 -57.56
C ILE A 287 13.06 45.12 -58.91
N LYS A 288 13.04 43.84 -59.26
CA LYS A 288 13.42 43.37 -60.59
C LYS A 288 12.21 43.31 -61.49
#